data_AF-A0A1V8U663-F1
#
_entry.id   AF-A0A1V8U663-F1
#
_cell.length_a   1.000
_cell.length_b   1.000
_cell.length_c   1.000
_cell.angle_alpha   90.00
_cell.angle_beta   90.00
_cell.angle_gamma   90.00
#
_symmetry.space_group_name_H-M   'P 1'
#
loop_
_entity.id
_entity.type
_entity.pdbx_description
1 polymer ?
#
loop_
_entity_poly.entity_id
_entity_poly.type
_entity_poly.pdbx_seq_one_letter_code
_entity_poly.pdbx_strand_id
1 'polypeptide(L)'
;MTSPSGLVTSKAATADSIAPFQRIPWTAKLLAQPDLFVRLPSSLVPKQTNEDSLFATTLRTPLTLRDLVSTYIQPPSAEAITTEVTTFCTLGNGMDGHPGLLHGGIIGTLIDEAMGILQTANFEREYARRLALGETPSTNMASFTAYLNVQYLKPVQTSMAVVIVAKHVKREGRKDWITAEVKQAQSDQASPEDSLIICATGEGMFIGPKPSKL
;
A
#
# COMPACT_ATOMS: atom_id res chain seq x y z
N MET A 1 20.53 -0.56 12.86
CA MET A 1 20.55 -1.49 14.02
C MET A 1 19.45 -2.49 13.77
N THR A 2 19.81 -3.75 13.56
CA THR A 2 18.89 -4.85 13.25
C THR A 2 18.09 -5.21 14.49
N SER A 3 16.76 -5.12 14.41
CA SER A 3 15.84 -5.60 15.45
C SER A 3 15.81 -7.14 15.45
N PRO A 4 15.55 -7.83 16.57
CA PRO A 4 15.60 -9.30 16.68
C PRO A 4 14.59 -10.05 15.78
N SER A 5 13.73 -9.34 15.05
CA SER A 5 12.64 -9.86 14.24
C SER A 5 12.92 -9.93 12.73
N GLY A 6 14.16 -9.66 12.26
CA GLY A 6 14.50 -9.72 10.83
C GLY A 6 13.85 -8.62 9.95
N LEU A 7 13.00 -7.77 10.55
CA LEU A 7 12.32 -6.68 9.86
C LEU A 7 13.31 -5.54 9.59
N VAL A 8 13.49 -5.19 8.32
CA VAL A 8 14.20 -3.97 7.91
C VAL A 8 13.16 -2.87 7.78
N THR A 9 13.21 -1.88 8.67
CA THR A 9 12.29 -0.75 8.63
C THR A 9 12.89 0.42 7.86
N SER A 10 12.08 1.10 7.04
CA SER A 10 12.43 2.43 6.55
C SER A 10 12.64 3.39 7.73
N LYS A 11 13.38 4.48 7.52
CA LYS A 11 13.65 5.52 8.55
C LYS A 11 12.37 6.09 9.20
N ALA A 12 11.21 5.95 8.53
CA ALA A 12 9.90 6.40 9.01
C ALA A 12 9.06 5.29 9.67
N ALA A 13 9.27 4.00 9.33
CA ALA A 13 8.52 2.90 9.94
C ALA A 13 9.11 2.56 11.32
N THR A 14 8.36 2.85 12.37
CA THR A 14 8.76 2.56 13.76
C THR A 14 8.10 1.28 14.26
N ALA A 15 8.63 0.71 15.36
CA ALA A 15 7.96 -0.38 16.07
C ALA A 15 6.50 -0.01 16.45
N ASP A 16 6.25 1.26 16.76
CA ASP A 16 4.91 1.76 17.08
C ASP A 16 3.94 1.68 15.89
N SER A 17 4.46 1.82 14.66
CA SER A 17 3.64 1.79 13.44
C SER A 17 3.09 0.39 13.14
N ILE A 18 3.79 -0.66 13.58
CA ILE A 18 3.39 -2.06 13.36
C ILE A 18 2.67 -2.67 14.56
N ALA A 19 2.81 -2.10 15.76
CA ALA A 19 2.22 -2.62 17.00
C ALA A 19 0.69 -2.88 16.93
N PRO A 20 -0.14 -2.08 16.25
CA PRO A 20 -1.56 -2.39 16.05
C PRO A 20 -1.77 -3.71 15.32
N PHE A 21 -1.00 -3.96 14.27
CA PHE A 21 -1.08 -5.17 13.46
C PHE A 21 -0.45 -6.38 14.14
N GLN A 22 0.50 -6.20 15.06
CA GLN A 22 1.04 -7.30 15.86
C GLN A 22 0.04 -7.85 16.88
N ARG A 23 -0.99 -7.06 17.26
CA ARG A 23 -2.05 -7.49 18.18
C ARG A 23 -3.15 -8.31 17.50
N ILE A 24 -3.15 -8.38 16.18
CA ILE A 24 -4.11 -9.14 15.39
C ILE A 24 -3.37 -10.39 14.86
N PRO A 25 -3.73 -11.61 15.30
CA PRO A 25 -2.99 -12.83 15.00
C PRO A 25 -2.65 -13.05 13.52
N TRP A 26 -3.61 -12.85 12.62
CA TRP A 26 -3.40 -13.11 11.19
C TRP A 26 -2.48 -12.06 10.54
N THR A 27 -2.57 -10.79 10.90
CA THR A 27 -1.65 -9.76 10.40
C THR A 27 -0.25 -9.92 11.00
N ALA A 28 -0.16 -10.29 12.28
CA ALA A 28 1.11 -10.55 12.96
C ALA A 28 1.90 -11.66 12.25
N LYS A 29 1.21 -12.73 11.82
CA LYS A 29 1.84 -13.81 11.05
C LYS A 29 2.33 -13.34 9.68
N LEU A 30 1.53 -12.57 8.94
CA LEU A 30 1.97 -11.99 7.67
C LEU A 30 3.19 -11.08 7.84
N LEU A 31 3.25 -10.31 8.93
CA LEU A 31 4.38 -9.44 9.27
C LEU A 31 5.62 -10.20 9.80
N ALA A 32 5.47 -11.49 10.16
CA ALA A 32 6.57 -12.31 10.65
C ALA A 32 7.34 -13.02 9.53
N GLN A 33 6.95 -12.84 8.25
CA GLN A 33 7.69 -13.41 7.13
C GLN A 33 9.10 -12.82 7.06
N PRO A 34 10.13 -13.64 6.74
CA PRO A 34 11.49 -13.16 6.60
C PRO A 34 11.62 -12.16 5.44
N ASP A 35 12.66 -11.34 5.49
CA ASP A 35 13.06 -10.42 4.41
C ASP A 35 12.02 -9.34 4.03
N LEU A 36 11.01 -9.14 4.87
CA LEU A 36 10.05 -8.06 4.71
C LEU A 36 10.70 -6.71 5.05
N PHE A 37 10.69 -5.83 4.06
CA PHE A 37 10.91 -4.42 4.26
C PHE A 37 9.59 -3.74 4.65
N VAL A 38 9.60 -3.02 5.78
CA VAL A 38 8.42 -2.31 6.28
C VAL A 38 8.57 -0.80 6.02
N ARG A 39 7.52 -0.19 5.47
CA ARG A 39 7.45 1.24 5.24
C ARG A 39 6.14 1.86 5.71
N LEU A 40 6.23 3.10 6.17
CA LEU A 40 5.08 4.00 6.18
C LEU A 40 4.97 4.65 4.79
N PRO A 41 3.80 4.60 4.15
CA PRO A 41 3.56 5.37 2.93
C PRO A 41 3.76 6.87 3.16
N SER A 42 4.42 7.53 2.22
CA SER A 42 4.64 8.97 2.25
C SER A 42 3.34 9.77 2.13
N SER A 43 2.29 9.14 1.58
CA SER A 43 0.91 9.66 1.51
C SER A 43 0.25 9.86 2.87
N LEU A 44 0.80 9.30 3.95
CA LEU A 44 0.34 9.53 5.31
C LEU A 44 0.96 10.79 5.95
N VAL A 45 1.92 11.42 5.29
CA VAL A 45 2.63 12.59 5.81
C VAL A 45 2.03 13.85 5.18
N PRO A 46 1.49 14.80 5.97
CA PRO A 46 0.98 16.06 5.43
C PRO A 46 2.08 16.84 4.71
N LYS A 47 1.76 17.34 3.52
CA LYS A 47 2.68 18.10 2.66
C LYS A 47 2.21 19.53 2.50
N GLN A 48 3.15 20.46 2.28
CA GLN A 48 2.84 21.88 2.10
C GLN A 48 1.97 22.16 0.87
N THR A 49 2.03 21.29 -0.15
CA THR A 49 1.26 21.40 -1.39
C THR A 49 -0.16 20.84 -1.30
N ASN A 50 -0.56 20.29 -0.14
CA ASN A 50 -1.83 19.58 0.10
C ASN A 50 -2.03 18.30 -0.73
N GLU A 51 -1.01 17.85 -1.48
CA GLU A 51 -1.03 16.51 -2.07
C GLU A 51 -1.14 15.46 -0.94
N ASP A 52 -1.81 14.35 -1.23
CA ASP A 52 -2.14 13.27 -0.29
C ASP A 52 -3.00 13.66 0.91
N SER A 53 -3.57 14.86 0.95
CA SER A 53 -4.42 15.32 2.06
C SER A 53 -5.62 14.41 2.37
N LEU A 54 -6.10 13.65 1.38
CA LEU A 54 -7.09 12.59 1.60
C LEU A 54 -6.58 11.55 2.61
N PHE A 55 -5.36 11.04 2.46
CA PHE A 55 -4.79 10.01 3.33
C PHE A 55 -4.07 10.56 4.55
N ALA A 56 -3.33 11.66 4.40
CA ALA A 56 -2.55 12.27 5.47
C ALA A 56 -3.41 12.96 6.54
N THR A 57 -4.64 13.37 6.17
CA THR A 57 -5.52 14.17 7.03
C THR A 57 -6.94 13.65 7.07
N THR A 58 -7.67 13.65 5.95
CA THR A 58 -9.12 13.38 5.94
C THR A 58 -9.45 11.97 6.42
N LEU A 59 -8.73 10.97 5.93
CA LEU A 59 -8.92 9.57 6.31
C LEU A 59 -8.06 9.17 7.50
N ARG A 60 -7.17 10.03 8.03
CA ARG A 60 -6.29 9.71 9.15
C ARG A 60 -6.91 10.05 10.51
N THR A 61 -7.96 9.31 10.89
CA THR A 61 -8.66 9.53 12.17
C THR A 61 -8.98 8.20 12.87
N PRO A 62 -9.27 8.22 14.19
CA PRO A 62 -9.73 7.03 14.91
C PRO A 62 -11.02 6.38 14.35
N LEU A 63 -11.83 7.16 13.62
CA LEU A 63 -13.09 6.70 13.02
C LEU A 63 -12.90 6.20 11.58
N THR A 64 -11.82 6.54 10.90
CA THR A 64 -11.59 6.22 9.47
C THR A 64 -10.45 5.22 9.32
N LEU A 65 -9.28 5.59 8.78
CA LEU A 65 -8.08 4.75 8.75
C LEU A 65 -7.23 5.01 10.00
N ARG A 66 -7.29 4.08 10.95
CA ARG A 66 -6.60 4.20 12.25
C ARG A 66 -5.10 3.99 12.09
N ASP A 67 -4.71 2.90 11.45
CA ASP A 67 -3.32 2.51 11.21
C ASP A 67 -3.16 2.06 9.76
N LEU A 68 -2.01 2.37 9.16
CA LEU A 68 -1.66 1.92 7.81
C LEU A 68 -0.15 1.71 7.72
N VAL A 69 0.27 0.53 7.22
CA VAL A 69 1.67 0.20 6.95
C VAL A 69 1.75 -0.67 5.71
N SER A 70 2.84 -0.56 4.95
CA SER A 70 3.06 -1.40 3.77
C SER A 70 4.35 -2.18 3.89
N THR A 71 4.34 -3.40 3.36
CA THR A 71 5.51 -4.27 3.31
C THR A 71 5.77 -4.74 1.89
N TYR A 72 7.03 -5.04 1.59
CA TYR A 72 7.42 -5.75 0.37
C TYR A 72 8.71 -6.53 0.62
N ILE A 73 8.98 -7.53 -0.22
CA ILE A 73 10.26 -8.23 -0.20
C ILE A 73 11.29 -7.37 -0.93
N GLN A 74 12.42 -7.10 -0.27
CA GLN A 74 13.49 -6.32 -0.88
C GLN A 74 13.94 -6.96 -2.21
N PRO A 75 13.90 -6.25 -3.34
CA PRO A 75 14.34 -6.79 -4.61
C PRO A 75 15.82 -7.21 -4.58
N PRO A 76 16.20 -8.30 -5.27
CA PRO A 76 17.51 -8.94 -5.15
C PRO A 76 18.68 -8.11 -5.71
N SER A 77 18.40 -7.08 -6.52
CA SER A 77 19.42 -6.17 -7.07
C SER A 77 18.88 -4.74 -7.19
N ALA A 78 19.76 -3.78 -7.48
CA ALA A 78 19.39 -2.38 -7.68
C ALA A 78 18.53 -2.16 -8.94
N GLU A 79 18.67 -3.02 -9.95
CA GLU A 79 17.93 -3.02 -11.21
C GLU A 79 16.57 -3.69 -11.09
N ALA A 80 16.40 -4.58 -10.11
CA ALA A 80 15.15 -5.26 -9.85
C ALA A 80 14.11 -4.31 -9.23
N ILE A 81 12.88 -4.42 -9.73
CA ILE A 81 11.73 -3.69 -9.22
C ILE A 81 11.07 -4.45 -8.06
N THR A 82 10.39 -3.71 -7.20
CA THR A 82 9.39 -4.27 -6.29
C THR A 82 8.18 -4.70 -7.12
N THR A 83 7.91 -6.00 -7.14
CA THR A 83 6.81 -6.60 -7.91
C THR A 83 5.51 -6.71 -7.13
N GLU A 84 5.58 -6.70 -5.80
CA GLU A 84 4.43 -6.83 -4.92
C GLU A 84 4.59 -5.96 -3.67
N VAL A 85 3.50 -5.32 -3.25
CA VAL A 85 3.38 -4.63 -1.97
C VAL A 85 2.12 -5.11 -1.27
N THR A 86 2.25 -5.37 0.03
CA THR A 86 1.16 -5.73 0.92
C THR A 86 0.91 -4.57 1.88
N THR A 87 -0.25 -3.93 1.78
CA THR A 87 -0.65 -2.78 2.60
C THR A 87 -1.69 -3.21 3.63
N PHE A 88 -1.35 -3.07 4.89
CA PHE A 88 -2.21 -3.38 6.04
C PHE A 88 -2.91 -2.11 6.49
N CYS A 89 -4.22 -2.20 6.77
CA CYS A 89 -5.01 -1.11 7.31
C CYS A 89 -5.86 -1.59 8.49
N THR A 90 -5.98 -0.80 9.55
CA THR A 90 -7.04 -0.97 10.56
C THR A 90 -8.14 0.06 10.34
N LEU A 91 -9.38 -0.42 10.23
CA LEU A 91 -10.53 0.42 9.90
C LEU A 91 -11.28 0.82 11.18
N GLY A 92 -11.75 2.07 11.22
CA GLY A 92 -12.87 2.48 12.05
C GLY A 92 -14.20 2.34 11.30
N ASN A 93 -15.31 2.79 11.91
CA ASN A 93 -16.67 2.67 11.39
C ASN A 93 -17.24 3.99 10.82
N GLY A 94 -16.44 5.05 10.72
CA GLY A 94 -16.82 6.34 10.13
C GLY A 94 -16.82 6.34 8.61
N MET A 95 -16.68 5.18 7.97
CA MET A 95 -16.63 4.99 6.52
C MET A 95 -17.64 3.93 6.05
N ASP A 96 -18.65 3.67 6.86
CA ASP A 96 -19.71 2.71 6.56
C ASP A 96 -20.57 3.20 5.38
N GLY A 97 -20.79 2.34 4.39
CA GLY A 97 -21.83 2.55 3.37
C GLY A 97 -23.17 1.91 3.74
N HIS A 98 -23.10 0.82 4.52
CA HIS A 98 -24.20 0.15 5.21
C HIS A 98 -23.72 -0.19 6.63
N PRO A 99 -24.61 -0.46 7.59
CA PRO A 99 -24.20 -0.73 8.97
C PRO A 99 -23.10 -1.80 9.07
N GLY A 100 -21.93 -1.43 9.58
CA GLY A 100 -20.76 -2.30 9.74
C GLY A 100 -20.02 -2.66 8.46
N LEU A 101 -20.40 -2.12 7.30
CA LEU A 101 -19.81 -2.45 6.00
C LEU A 101 -19.12 -1.24 5.37
N LEU A 102 -17.85 -1.39 5.01
CA LEU A 102 -17.05 -0.34 4.39
C LEU A 102 -17.65 0.10 3.06
N HIS A 103 -17.80 1.41 2.87
CA HIS A 103 -18.33 1.97 1.63
C HIS A 103 -17.47 1.56 0.42
N GLY A 104 -18.10 1.13 -0.67
CA GLY A 104 -17.39 0.65 -1.88
C GLY A 104 -16.38 1.65 -2.45
N GLY A 105 -16.72 2.95 -2.41
CA GLY A 105 -15.79 4.01 -2.81
C GLY A 105 -14.48 4.05 -2.01
N ILE A 106 -14.51 3.66 -0.72
CA ILE A 106 -13.30 3.58 0.11
C ILE A 106 -12.48 2.34 -0.24
N ILE A 107 -13.12 1.22 -0.57
CA ILE A 107 -12.43 0.03 -1.08
C ILE A 107 -11.65 0.39 -2.36
N GLY A 108 -12.30 1.09 -3.31
CA GLY A 108 -11.62 1.57 -4.52
C GLY A 108 -10.47 2.54 -4.22
N THR A 109 -10.65 3.43 -3.25
CA THR A 109 -9.62 4.37 -2.78
C THR A 109 -8.40 3.65 -2.18
N LEU A 110 -8.63 2.61 -1.38
CA LEU A 110 -7.55 1.79 -0.80
C LEU A 110 -6.81 0.95 -1.84
N ILE A 111 -7.52 0.48 -2.87
CA ILE A 111 -6.92 -0.19 -4.02
C ILE A 111 -5.97 0.75 -4.77
N ASP A 112 -6.45 1.95 -5.13
CA ASP A 112 -5.65 2.95 -5.85
C ASP A 112 -4.39 3.35 -5.06
N GLU A 113 -4.55 3.58 -3.75
CA GLU A 113 -3.45 3.88 -2.85
C GLU A 113 -2.41 2.75 -2.77
N ALA A 114 -2.84 1.50 -2.60
CA ALA A 114 -1.91 0.37 -2.54
C ALA A 114 -1.11 0.22 -3.85
N MET A 115 -1.74 0.46 -5.00
CA MET A 115 -1.06 0.49 -6.29
C MET A 115 -0.07 1.68 -6.39
N GLY A 116 -0.46 2.87 -5.93
CA GLY A 116 0.41 4.05 -5.86
C GLY A 116 1.63 3.86 -4.94
N ILE A 117 1.47 3.14 -3.82
CA ILE A 117 2.56 2.78 -2.92
C ILE A 117 3.58 1.87 -3.61
N LEU A 118 3.11 0.89 -4.39
CA LEU A 118 3.98 0.03 -5.21
C LEU A 118 4.78 0.87 -6.22
N GLN A 119 4.13 1.82 -6.90
CA GLN A 119 4.82 2.71 -7.84
C GLN A 119 5.85 3.58 -7.13
N THR A 120 5.49 4.16 -6.00
CA THR A 120 6.38 5.01 -5.20
C THR A 120 7.62 4.23 -4.74
N ALA A 121 7.46 2.98 -4.29
CA ALA A 121 8.60 2.12 -3.95
C ALA A 121 9.56 1.95 -5.14
N ASN A 122 9.02 1.76 -6.35
CA ASN A 122 9.83 1.62 -7.56
C ASN A 122 10.47 2.95 -8.01
N PHE A 123 9.78 4.09 -7.87
CA PHE A 123 10.36 5.40 -8.17
C PHE A 123 11.48 5.79 -7.21
N GLU A 124 11.33 5.51 -5.92
CA GLU A 124 12.37 5.75 -4.92
C GLU A 124 13.63 4.91 -5.21
N ARG A 125 13.46 3.63 -5.61
CA ARG A 125 14.58 2.77 -6.01
C ARG A 125 15.29 3.27 -7.25
N GLU A 126 14.54 3.64 -8.29
CA GLU A 126 15.13 4.16 -9.52
C GLU A 126 15.84 5.50 -9.26
N TYR A 127 15.27 6.38 -8.43
CA TYR A 127 15.92 7.61 -7.99
C TYR A 127 17.28 7.32 -7.36
N ALA A 128 17.32 6.43 -6.37
CA ALA A 128 18.53 6.08 -5.64
C ALA A 128 19.58 5.46 -6.55
N ARG A 129 19.18 4.58 -7.48
CA ARG A 129 20.06 3.96 -8.48
C ARG A 129 20.71 5.00 -9.39
N ARG A 130 19.93 5.92 -9.95
CA ARG A 130 20.43 6.98 -10.84
C ARG A 130 21.38 7.94 -10.11
N LEU A 131 21.05 8.31 -8.88
CA LEU A 131 21.92 9.13 -8.04
C LEU A 131 23.26 8.43 -7.76
N ALA A 132 23.26 7.13 -7.47
CA ALA A 132 24.47 6.35 -7.25
C ALA A 132 25.37 6.25 -8.51
N LEU A 133 24.78 6.36 -9.70
CA LEU A 133 25.50 6.42 -10.98
C LEU A 133 25.99 7.85 -11.34
N GLY A 134 25.76 8.85 -10.47
CA GLY A 134 26.12 10.24 -10.73
C GLY A 134 25.22 10.94 -11.75
N GLU A 135 24.08 10.34 -12.11
CA GLU A 135 23.08 11.00 -12.93
C GLU A 135 22.26 11.99 -12.10
N THR A 136 21.79 13.07 -12.74
CA THR A 136 20.77 13.95 -12.13
C THR A 136 19.41 13.33 -12.39
N PRO A 137 18.74 12.72 -11.39
CA PRO A 137 17.46 12.07 -11.62
C PRO A 137 16.41 13.14 -11.92
N SER A 138 15.51 12.87 -12.87
CA SER A 138 14.40 13.78 -13.14
C SER A 138 13.49 13.90 -11.91
N THR A 139 13.14 15.12 -11.53
CA THR A 139 12.18 15.40 -10.44
C THR A 139 10.74 15.00 -10.78
N ASN A 140 10.45 14.73 -12.06
CA ASN A 140 9.12 14.37 -12.57
C ASN A 140 8.87 12.85 -12.61
N MET A 141 9.34 12.08 -11.62
CA MET A 141 8.91 10.68 -11.47
C MET A 141 7.52 10.62 -10.86
N ALA A 142 6.55 11.10 -11.63
CA ALA A 142 5.14 11.07 -11.33
C ALA A 142 4.43 10.06 -12.24
N SER A 143 3.35 9.50 -11.73
CA SER A 143 2.45 8.63 -12.48
C SER A 143 1.04 8.94 -12.03
N PHE A 144 0.09 8.86 -12.96
CA PHE A 144 -1.30 9.21 -12.70
C PHE A 144 -2.19 8.02 -13.00
N THR A 145 -3.15 7.73 -12.13
CA THR A 145 -4.19 6.75 -12.39
C THR A 145 -4.98 7.18 -13.62
N ALA A 146 -4.97 6.39 -14.67
CA ALA A 146 -5.69 6.66 -15.91
C ALA A 146 -6.83 5.65 -16.16
N TYR A 147 -6.78 4.49 -15.50
CA TYR A 147 -7.85 3.51 -15.46
C TYR A 147 -7.82 2.78 -14.13
N LEU A 148 -9.01 2.56 -13.56
CA LEU A 148 -9.21 1.71 -12.40
C LEU A 148 -10.54 0.96 -12.55
N ASN A 149 -10.49 -0.36 -12.51
CA ASN A 149 -11.65 -1.23 -12.46
C ASN A 149 -11.64 -2.01 -11.15
N VAL A 150 -12.77 -2.01 -10.44
CA VAL A 150 -12.93 -2.67 -9.15
C VAL A 150 -14.08 -3.66 -9.23
N GLN A 151 -13.82 -4.92 -8.87
CA GLN A 151 -14.83 -5.94 -8.70
C GLN A 151 -15.07 -6.20 -7.22
N TYR A 152 -16.29 -5.98 -6.75
CA TYR A 152 -16.70 -6.20 -5.35
C TYR A 152 -17.27 -7.61 -5.22
N LEU A 153 -16.58 -8.49 -4.49
CA LEU A 153 -16.88 -9.91 -4.41
C LEU A 153 -17.58 -10.27 -3.10
N LYS A 154 -17.10 -9.72 -1.98
CA LYS A 154 -17.66 -9.90 -0.64
C LYS A 154 -17.58 -8.60 0.17
N PRO A 155 -18.47 -8.39 1.15
CA PRO A 155 -18.42 -7.21 1.99
C PRO A 155 -17.10 -7.12 2.79
N VAL A 156 -16.64 -5.90 3.05
CA VAL A 156 -15.55 -5.61 3.99
C VAL A 156 -16.17 -5.04 5.26
N GLN A 157 -15.92 -5.69 6.40
CA GLN A 157 -16.37 -5.24 7.72
C GLN A 157 -15.52 -4.07 8.21
N THR A 158 -16.16 -3.04 8.77
CA THR A 158 -15.46 -1.97 9.49
C THR A 158 -15.14 -2.36 10.93
N SER A 159 -14.33 -1.55 11.62
CA SER A 159 -13.80 -1.87 12.96
C SER A 159 -12.85 -3.08 13.03
N MET A 160 -12.38 -3.57 11.89
CA MET A 160 -11.46 -4.70 11.74
C MET A 160 -10.26 -4.33 10.86
N ALA A 161 -9.25 -5.20 10.82
CA ALA A 161 -8.15 -5.06 9.87
C ALA A 161 -8.53 -5.53 8.45
N VAL A 162 -7.82 -5.01 7.45
CA VAL A 162 -7.87 -5.43 6.05
C VAL A 162 -6.46 -5.37 5.48
N VAL A 163 -6.16 -6.22 4.49
CA VAL A 163 -4.90 -6.18 3.74
C VAL A 163 -5.16 -6.04 2.25
N ILE A 164 -4.39 -5.20 1.57
CA ILE A 164 -4.46 -4.98 0.14
C ILE A 164 -3.13 -5.41 -0.46
N VAL A 165 -3.15 -6.42 -1.33
CA VAL A 165 -1.95 -6.91 -2.03
C VAL A 165 -1.95 -6.36 -3.44
N ALA A 166 -1.06 -5.44 -3.75
CA ALA A 166 -0.88 -4.88 -5.09
C ALA A 166 0.30 -5.56 -5.81
N LYS A 167 0.11 -5.97 -7.07
CA LYS A 167 1.11 -6.68 -7.88
C LYS A 167 1.33 -5.98 -9.21
N HIS A 168 2.58 -5.70 -9.54
CA HIS A 168 2.96 -5.20 -10.85
C HIS A 168 2.75 -6.31 -11.89
N VAL A 169 2.03 -6.00 -12.97
CA VAL A 169 1.76 -6.95 -14.06
C VAL A 169 2.74 -6.73 -15.19
N LYS A 170 2.74 -5.52 -15.76
CA LYS A 170 3.57 -5.19 -16.93
C LYS A 170 3.68 -3.69 -17.10
N ARG A 171 4.74 -3.28 -17.80
CA ARG A 171 4.94 -1.90 -18.26
C ARG A 171 5.12 -1.85 -19.77
N GLU A 172 4.33 -1.01 -20.43
CA GLU A 172 4.33 -0.81 -21.88
C GLU A 172 4.53 0.68 -22.18
N GLY A 173 5.77 1.06 -22.43
CA GLY A 173 6.15 2.47 -22.58
C GLY A 173 5.86 3.25 -21.29
N ARG A 174 4.92 4.20 -21.37
CA ARG A 174 4.50 5.03 -20.22
C ARG A 174 3.37 4.40 -19.39
N LYS A 175 2.80 3.28 -19.82
CA LYS A 175 1.67 2.64 -19.16
C LYS A 175 2.17 1.56 -18.22
N ASP A 176 1.74 1.62 -16.98
CA ASP A 176 2.10 0.70 -15.91
C ASP A 176 0.83 0.00 -15.40
N TRP A 177 0.76 -1.31 -15.57
CA TRP A 177 -0.40 -2.11 -15.22
C TRP A 177 -0.16 -2.83 -13.89
N ILE A 178 -1.10 -2.66 -12.97
CA ILE A 178 -1.02 -3.18 -11.60
C ILE A 178 -2.37 -3.82 -11.26
N THR A 179 -2.35 -4.97 -10.60
CA THR A 179 -3.55 -5.58 -10.01
C THR A 179 -3.52 -5.45 -8.50
N ALA A 180 -4.69 -5.53 -7.85
CA ALA A 180 -4.76 -5.60 -6.40
C ALA A 180 -5.84 -6.56 -5.92
N GLU A 181 -5.63 -7.14 -4.74
CA GLU A 181 -6.62 -7.95 -4.02
C GLU A 181 -6.81 -7.37 -2.62
N VAL A 182 -8.07 -7.05 -2.28
CA VAL A 182 -8.47 -6.66 -0.92
C VAL A 182 -8.90 -7.92 -0.19
N LYS A 183 -8.25 -8.22 0.93
CA LYS A 183 -8.48 -9.42 1.73
C LYS A 183 -8.78 -9.06 3.17
N GLN A 184 -9.72 -9.77 3.77
CA GLN A 184 -10.08 -9.60 5.17
C GLN A 184 -10.34 -10.98 5.81
N ALA A 185 -9.97 -11.13 7.08
CA ALA A 185 -10.32 -12.33 7.84
C ALA A 185 -11.80 -12.29 8.24
N GLN A 186 -12.45 -13.44 8.38
CA GLN A 186 -13.83 -13.49 8.91
C GLN A 186 -13.95 -12.93 10.34
N SER A 187 -12.84 -12.95 11.09
CA SER A 187 -12.71 -12.36 12.42
C SER A 187 -11.24 -12.00 12.66
N ASP A 188 -10.98 -10.92 13.39
CA ASP A 188 -9.61 -10.56 13.78
C ASP A 188 -8.96 -11.61 14.70
N GLN A 189 -9.75 -12.51 15.30
CA GLN A 189 -9.26 -13.63 16.11
C GLN A 189 -9.03 -14.93 15.31
N ALA A 190 -9.21 -14.90 13.98
CA ALA A 190 -9.03 -16.09 13.16
C ALA A 190 -7.56 -16.58 13.13
N SER A 191 -7.37 -17.91 13.08
CA SER A 191 -6.07 -18.54 12.80
C SER A 191 -5.73 -18.46 11.29
N PRO A 192 -4.50 -18.76 10.85
CA PRO A 192 -3.79 -17.96 9.85
C PRO A 192 -4.30 -18.10 8.41
N GLU A 193 -3.93 -17.12 7.57
CA GLU A 193 -3.99 -16.95 6.09
C GLU A 193 -5.06 -17.68 5.25
N ASP A 194 -5.35 -18.95 5.53
CA ASP A 194 -6.50 -19.71 4.99
C ASP A 194 -7.86 -19.12 5.39
N SER A 195 -7.89 -18.22 6.38
CA SER A 195 -9.09 -17.49 6.81
C SER A 195 -9.32 -16.17 6.05
N LEU A 196 -8.36 -15.74 5.22
CA LEU A 196 -8.50 -14.51 4.44
C LEU A 196 -9.39 -14.74 3.24
N ILE A 197 -10.51 -14.03 3.21
CA ILE A 197 -11.39 -14.00 2.05
C ILE A 197 -11.01 -12.83 1.16
N ILE A 198 -10.98 -13.05 -0.16
CA ILE A 198 -10.89 -11.96 -1.13
C ILE A 198 -12.24 -11.26 -1.18
N CYS A 199 -12.25 -9.98 -0.78
CA CYS A 199 -13.44 -9.14 -0.73
C CYS A 199 -13.59 -8.30 -2.00
N ALA A 200 -12.50 -7.85 -2.60
CA ALA A 200 -12.52 -7.13 -3.86
C ALA A 200 -11.24 -7.36 -4.66
N THR A 201 -11.31 -7.18 -5.97
CA THR A 201 -10.14 -7.14 -6.86
C THR A 201 -10.10 -5.82 -7.61
N GLY A 202 -8.90 -5.41 -8.00
CA GLY A 202 -8.65 -4.18 -8.74
C GLY A 202 -7.73 -4.41 -9.93
N GLU A 203 -8.03 -3.80 -11.05
CA GLU A 203 -7.12 -3.65 -12.20
C GLU A 203 -6.89 -2.17 -12.47
N GLY A 204 -5.65 -1.73 -12.36
CA GLY A 204 -5.24 -0.34 -12.54
C GLY A 204 -4.26 -0.18 -13.69
N MET A 205 -4.39 0.92 -14.42
CA MET A 205 -3.36 1.40 -15.33
C MET A 205 -2.99 2.82 -14.97
N PHE A 206 -1.71 3.01 -14.71
CA PHE A 206 -1.12 4.30 -14.43
C PHE A 206 -0.29 4.77 -15.61
N ILE A 207 -0.23 6.08 -15.81
CA ILE A 207 0.48 6.67 -16.93
C ILE A 207 1.47 7.73 -16.48
N GLY A 208 2.73 7.56 -16.87
CA GLY A 208 3.76 8.59 -16.68
C GLY A 208 3.51 9.81 -17.57
N PRO A 209 3.92 11.03 -17.16
CA PRO A 209 3.73 12.25 -17.95
C PRO A 209 4.43 12.15 -19.32
N LYS A 210 3.93 12.92 -20.30
CA LYS A 210 4.67 13.08 -21.55
C LYS A 210 5.95 13.88 -21.27
N PRO A 211 7.08 13.57 -21.93
CA PRO A 211 8.23 14.47 -21.94
C PRO A 211 7.75 15.85 -22.42
N SER A 212 8.08 16.92 -21.69
CA SER A 212 7.82 18.27 -22.19
C SER A 212 8.59 18.45 -23.49
N LYS A 213 7.92 18.86 -24.56
CA LYS A 213 8.63 19.40 -25.72
C LYS A 213 9.22 20.74 -25.27
N LEU A 214 10.54 20.77 -25.08
CA LEU A 214 11.29 22.03 -25.05
C LEU A 214 11.17 22.71 -26.42
#